data_AF-Q2KZ83-F1
#
_entry.id   AF-Q2KZ83-F1
#
_cell.length_a   1.000
_cell.length_b   1.000
_cell.length_c   1.000
_cell.angle_alpha   90.00
_cell.angle_beta   90.00
_cell.angle_gamma   90.00
#
_symmetry.space_group_name_H-M   'P 1'
#
loop_
_entity.id
_entity.type
_entity.pdbx_description
1 polymer ?
#
loop_
_entity_poly.entity_id
_entity_poly.type
_entity_poly.pdbx_seq_one_letter_code
_entity_poly.pdbx_strand_id
1 'polypeptide(L)'
;MNTQFNIRNLVRRPAHSKLDEMPINVGDVVHLKLADGKAIRAAVIFNAPINGTTTYTTEMIRPCGTTQGARIRFRHEHVHRIEPVAPMRKLDA
;
A
#
# COMPACT_ATOMS: atom_id res chain seq x y z
N MET A 1 8.63 -12.21 18.83
CA MET A 1 8.33 -12.58 17.43
C MET A 1 8.46 -11.32 16.58
N ASN A 2 9.49 -11.23 15.72
CA ASN A 2 9.67 -10.09 14.82
C ASN A 2 8.77 -10.30 13.60
N THR A 3 7.54 -9.83 13.66
CA THR A 3 6.59 -9.93 12.54
C THR A 3 7.03 -8.96 11.46
N GLN A 4 7.90 -9.40 10.56
CA GLN A 4 8.29 -8.64 9.39
C GLN A 4 7.06 -8.57 8.48
N PHE A 5 6.46 -7.38 8.35
CA PHE A 5 5.30 -7.14 7.47
C PHE A 5 5.75 -7.22 6.00
N ASN A 6 5.88 -8.45 5.51
CA ASN A 6 6.26 -8.77 4.14
C ASN A 6 5.02 -9.18 3.33
N ILE A 7 5.12 -9.15 2.00
CA ILE A 7 4.07 -9.49 1.02
C ILE A 7 3.31 -10.78 1.37
N ARG A 8 4.00 -11.75 1.99
CA ARG A 8 3.45 -13.07 2.34
C ARG A 8 2.31 -13.01 3.35
N ASN A 9 2.20 -11.92 4.10
CA ASN A 9 1.16 -11.74 5.11
C ASN A 9 -0.02 -10.90 4.59
N LEU A 10 0.02 -10.45 3.33
CA LEU A 10 -1.04 -9.66 2.73
C LEU A 10 -2.02 -10.53 1.98
N VAL A 11 -3.31 -10.23 2.17
CA VAL A 11 -4.39 -10.88 1.43
C VAL A 11 -4.45 -10.29 0.03
N ARG A 12 -4.37 -11.18 -0.96
CA ARG A 12 -4.62 -10.85 -2.37
C ARG A 12 -6.10 -10.58 -2.60
N ARG A 13 -6.40 -9.54 -3.35
CA ARG A 13 -7.72 -9.25 -3.90
C ARG A 13 -8.03 -10.26 -5.02
N PRO A 14 -9.31 -10.60 -5.26
CA PRO A 14 -9.71 -11.31 -6.48
C PRO A 14 -9.23 -10.58 -7.74
N ALA A 15 -8.82 -11.35 -8.75
CA ALA A 15 -8.48 -10.81 -10.06
C ALA A 15 -9.71 -10.21 -10.76
N HIS A 16 -9.49 -9.32 -11.73
CA HIS A 16 -10.51 -8.61 -12.50
C HIS A 16 -11.35 -7.63 -11.64
N SER A 17 -10.70 -7.02 -10.65
CA SER A 17 -11.32 -5.94 -9.91
C SER A 17 -11.18 -4.63 -10.67
N LYS A 18 -12.15 -3.71 -10.54
CA LYS A 18 -12.05 -2.33 -11.04
C LYS A 18 -10.77 -1.61 -10.58
N LEU A 19 -10.21 -2.04 -9.45
CA LEU A 19 -8.93 -1.52 -8.95
C LEU A 19 -7.76 -1.89 -9.85
N ASP A 20 -7.77 -3.03 -10.55
CA ASP A 20 -6.62 -3.53 -11.33
C ASP A 20 -6.14 -2.51 -12.39
N GLU A 21 -7.05 -1.66 -12.86
CA GLU A 21 -6.79 -0.59 -13.85
C GLU A 21 -6.46 0.76 -13.19
N MET A 22 -6.64 0.89 -11.88
CA MET A 22 -6.34 2.14 -11.16
C MET A 22 -4.84 2.24 -10.86
N PRO A 23 -4.15 3.32 -11.26
CA PRO A 23 -2.76 3.52 -10.90
C PRO A 23 -2.62 3.76 -9.39
N ILE A 24 -1.47 3.36 -8.84
CA ILE A 24 -1.05 3.67 -7.47
C ILE A 24 0.15 4.61 -7.58
N ASN A 25 0.02 5.80 -7.03
CA ASN A 25 1.03 6.85 -7.04
C ASN A 25 1.67 7.04 -5.67
N VAL A 26 2.84 7.67 -5.65
CA VAL A 26 3.42 8.16 -4.40
C VAL A 26 2.51 9.27 -3.85
N GLY A 27 2.20 9.20 -2.55
CA GLY A 27 1.25 10.08 -1.87
C GLY A 27 -0.14 9.48 -1.70
N ASP A 28 -0.54 8.52 -2.54
CA ASP A 28 -1.83 7.84 -2.38
C ASP A 28 -1.88 7.09 -1.05
N VAL A 29 -3.05 7.05 -0.42
CA VAL A 29 -3.29 6.23 0.76
C VAL A 29 -3.93 4.92 0.33
N VAL A 30 -3.26 3.81 0.61
CA VAL A 30 -3.73 2.46 0.27
C VAL A 30 -4.28 1.76 1.49
N HIS A 31 -5.29 0.92 1.25
CA HIS A 31 -5.84 0.01 2.24
C HIS A 31 -5.37 -1.40 1.92
N LEU A 32 -4.67 -2.01 2.86
CA LEU A 32 -4.17 -3.38 2.78
C LEU A 32 -4.90 -4.25 3.81
N LYS A 33 -4.98 -5.55 3.55
CA LYS A 33 -5.49 -6.53 4.52
C LYS A 33 -4.43 -7.55 4.84
N LEU A 34 -4.26 -7.83 6.13
CA LEU A 34 -3.42 -8.90 6.63
C LEU A 34 -4.20 -10.22 6.66
N ALA A 35 -3.48 -11.34 6.61
CA ALA A 35 -4.05 -12.67 6.73
C ALA A 35 -4.77 -12.92 8.06
N ASP A 36 -4.40 -12.18 9.12
CA ASP A 36 -5.06 -12.21 10.43
C ASP A 36 -6.36 -11.36 10.47
N GLY A 37 -6.78 -10.82 9.33
CA GLY A 37 -8.01 -10.03 9.18
C GLY A 37 -7.85 -8.54 9.49
N LYS A 38 -6.69 -8.08 9.97
CA LYS A 38 -6.47 -6.66 10.24
C LYS A 38 -6.37 -5.84 8.96
N ALA A 39 -7.01 -4.68 8.96
CA ALA A 39 -6.88 -3.68 7.90
C ALA A 39 -5.78 -2.67 8.24
N ILE A 40 -5.00 -2.29 7.24
CA ILE A 40 -3.94 -1.29 7.34
C ILE A 40 -4.26 -0.17 6.37
N ARG A 41 -4.16 1.07 6.83
CA ARG A 41 -4.27 2.28 6.01
C ARG A 41 -2.93 3.02 6.09
N ALA A 42 -2.28 3.26 4.94
CA ALA A 42 -0.96 3.88 4.91
C ALA A 42 -0.68 4.62 3.60
N ALA A 43 0.08 5.71 3.65
CA ALA A 43 0.53 6.42 2.47
C ALA A 43 1.63 5.65 1.72
N VAL A 44 1.62 5.72 0.38
CA VAL A 44 2.69 5.19 -0.47
C VAL A 44 3.81 6.21 -0.58
N ILE A 45 5.03 5.81 -0.27
CA ILE A 45 6.21 6.71 -0.34
C ILE A 45 7.16 6.37 -1.48
N PHE A 46 7.03 5.17 -2.06
CA PHE A 46 7.95 4.70 -3.08
C PHE A 46 7.29 3.63 -3.96
N ASN A 47 7.61 3.67 -5.25
CA ASN A 47 7.28 2.63 -6.21
C ASN A 47 8.57 2.19 -6.96
N ALA A 48 8.67 0.91 -7.24
CA ALA A 48 9.79 0.33 -7.98
C ALA A 48 9.26 -0.68 -9.01
N PRO A 49 9.18 -0.30 -10.29
CA PRO A 49 8.88 -1.22 -11.37
C PRO A 49 10.09 -2.11 -11.64
N ILE A 50 9.95 -3.43 -11.48
CA ILE A 50 11.00 -4.42 -11.75
C ILE A 50 10.39 -5.58 -12.53
N ASN A 51 10.92 -5.89 -13.71
CA ASN A 51 10.50 -7.03 -14.55
C ASN A 51 8.98 -7.12 -14.77
N GLY A 52 8.35 -6.00 -15.15
CA GLY A 52 6.91 -5.96 -15.42
C GLY A 52 6.01 -6.01 -14.19
N THR A 53 6.58 -6.00 -12.97
CA THR A 53 5.79 -5.88 -11.74
C THR A 53 6.25 -4.71 -10.89
N THR A 54 5.31 -3.87 -10.46
CA THR A 54 5.60 -2.75 -9.55
C THR A 54 5.48 -3.19 -8.09
N THR A 55 6.55 -2.98 -7.33
CA THR A 55 6.53 -3.09 -5.87
C THR A 55 6.40 -1.70 -5.25
N TYR A 56 5.43 -1.53 -4.38
CA TYR A 56 5.16 -0.30 -3.66
C TYR A 56 5.63 -0.42 -2.21
N THR A 57 5.95 0.70 -1.59
CA THR A 57 6.36 0.76 -0.19
C THR A 57 5.55 1.83 0.54
N THR A 58 5.00 1.46 1.68
CA THR A 58 4.28 2.40 2.55
C THR A 58 5.25 3.27 3.34
N GLU A 59 4.74 4.36 3.89
CA GLU A 59 5.34 5.03 5.03
C GLU A 59 5.54 4.06 6.22
N MET A 60 6.26 4.52 7.24
CA MET A 60 6.44 3.75 8.46
C MET A 60 5.11 3.68 9.22
N ILE A 61 4.52 2.51 9.26
CA ILE A 61 3.32 2.25 10.06
C ILE A 61 3.71 1.73 11.45
N ARG A 62 2.91 2.08 12.45
CA ARG A 62 3.01 1.52 13.80
C ARG A 62 1.72 0.74 14.08
N PRO A 63 1.75 -0.59 13.98
CA PRO A 63 0.64 -1.41 14.45
C PRO A 63 0.28 -1.05 15.89
N CYS A 64 -1.02 -1.00 16.20
CA CYS A 64 -1.50 -0.61 17.51
C CYS A 64 -0.85 -1.49 18.59
N GLY A 65 -0.19 -0.86 19.57
CA GLY A 65 0.48 -1.56 20.67
C GLY A 65 1.96 -1.91 20.45
N THR A 66 2.57 -1.56 19.31
CA THR A 66 4.01 -1.80 19.08
C THR A 66 4.79 -0.50 18.93
N THR A 67 5.94 -0.39 19.63
CA THR A 67 6.89 0.72 19.48
C THR A 67 7.73 0.62 18.20
N GLN A 68 7.81 -0.57 17.60
CA GLN A 68 8.54 -0.80 16.37
C GLN A 68 7.68 -0.46 15.15
N GLY A 69 8.10 0.57 14.42
CA GLY A 69 7.51 0.89 13.12
C GLY A 69 8.01 -0.05 12.04
N ALA A 70 7.15 -0.38 11.08
CA ALA A 70 7.49 -1.18 9.92
C ALA A 70 7.06 -0.48 8.63
N ARG A 71 7.78 -0.70 7.54
CA ARG A 71 7.31 -0.37 6.19
C ARG A 71 6.81 -1.64 5.53
N ILE A 72 5.70 -1.55 4.83
CA ILE A 72 5.13 -2.68 4.10
C ILE A 72 5.49 -2.54 2.64
N ARG A 73 6.10 -3.59 2.09
CA ARG A 73 6.23 -3.76 0.64
C ARG A 73 5.02 -4.52 0.14
N PHE A 74 4.39 -4.04 -0.92
CA PHE A 74 3.19 -4.65 -1.49
C PHE A 74 3.20 -4.54 -3.02
N ARG A 75 2.22 -5.21 -3.64
CA ARG A 75 1.96 -5.17 -5.09
C ARG A 75 0.51 -4.75 -5.28
N HIS A 76 0.16 -4.38 -6.51
CA HIS A 76 -1.19 -3.93 -6.84
C HIS A 76 -2.30 -4.90 -6.36
N GLU A 77 -2.10 -6.19 -6.59
CA GLU A 77 -3.00 -7.29 -6.17
C GLU A 77 -3.30 -7.34 -4.67
N HIS A 78 -2.49 -6.69 -3.82
CA HIS A 78 -2.68 -6.68 -2.36
C HIS A 78 -3.50 -5.49 -1.85
N VAL A 79 -3.83 -4.53 -2.72
CA VAL A 79 -4.60 -3.33 -2.35
C VAL A 79 -6.08 -3.69 -2.31
N HIS A 80 -6.84 -3.11 -1.39
CA HIS A 80 -8.29 -3.32 -1.29
C HIS A 80 -9.08 -2.02 -1.52
N ARG A 81 -8.39 -0.87 -1.40
CA ARG A 81 -8.90 0.47 -1.71
C ARG A 81 -7.73 1.44 -1.90
N ILE A 82 -7.92 2.43 -2.76
CA ILE A 82 -6.99 3.55 -2.97
C ILE A 82 -7.75 4.84 -2.65
N GLU A 83 -7.16 5.69 -1.83
CA GLU A 83 -7.54 7.08 -1.64
C GLU A 83 -6.50 7.93 -2.38
N PRO A 84 -6.85 8.50 -3.54
CA PRO A 84 -5.91 9.28 -4.33
C PRO A 84 -5.42 10.49 -3.54
N VAL A 85 -4.13 10.79 -3.63
CA VAL A 85 -3.63 12.09 -3.19
C VAL A 85 -4.35 13.16 -4.02
N ALA A 86 -4.88 14.19 -3.37
CA ALA A 86 -5.47 15.30 -4.08
C ALA A 86 -4.40 15.88 -5.03
N PRO A 87 -4.70 16.07 -6.33
CA PRO A 87 -3.77 16.77 -7.20
C PRO A 87 -3.55 18.14 -6.56
N MET A 88 -2.29 18.45 -6.22
CA MET A 88 -1.90 19.80 -5.89
C MET A 88 -2.38 20.65 -7.06
N ARG A 89 -3.43 21.45 -6.87
CA ARG A 89 -3.77 22.53 -7.79
C ARG A 89 -2.47 23.32 -7.92
N LYS A 90 -1.83 23.26 -9.09
CA LYS A 90 -0.89 24.30 -9.45
C LYS A 90 -1.68 25.59 -9.34
N LEU A 91 -1.38 26.38 -8.32
CA LEU A 91 -1.74 27.78 -8.30
C LEU A 91 -0.87 28.38 -9.40
N ASP A 92 -1.44 28.45 -10.60
CA ASP A 92 -0.86 29.25 -11.68
C ASP A 92 -0.86 30.70 -11.18
N ALA A 93 0.34 31.24 -10.98
CA ALA A 93 0.61 32.63 -10.64
C ALA A 93 1.07 33.38 -11.90
#